data_AF-A0A954LVY4-F1
#
_entry.id   AF-A0A954LVY4-F1
#
_cell.length_a   1.000
_cell.length_b   1.000
_cell.length_c   1.000
_cell.angle_alpha   90.00
_cell.angle_beta   90.00
_cell.angle_gamma   90.00
#
_symmetry.space_group_name_H-M   'P 1'
#
loop_
_entity.id
_entity.type
_entity.pdbx_description
1 polymer ?
#
loop_
_entity_poly.entity_id
_entity_poly.type
_entity_poly.pdbx_seq_one_letter_code
_entity_poly.pdbx_strand_id
1 'polypeptide(L)'
;MIDWLMSHEVVRETAADVLQLFIAMVLGGALGFERQLHGRWAGIRTHMMVSLGAAIFTLAALSTAPDDSNEVTRVIQGIAAGIGFLGAGTIVTLRGEVEVKGLTTASSIWMTAAIGTVTGLGEYALAVASCFMAVSVLAILRPVTKAISKVTSLDESDV
;
A
#
# COMPACT_ATOMS: atom_id res chain seq x y z
N MET A 1 42.12 -5.15 -7.96
CA MET A 1 41.47 -3.84 -8.18
C MET A 1 40.02 -4.02 -8.63
N ILE A 2 39.74 -4.86 -9.63
CA ILE A 2 38.37 -5.18 -10.09
C ILE A 2 37.53 -5.86 -8.99
N ASP A 3 38.01 -6.92 -8.33
CA ASP A 3 37.26 -7.58 -7.24
C ASP A 3 36.91 -6.66 -6.07
N TRP A 4 37.80 -5.72 -5.74
CA TRP A 4 37.57 -4.75 -4.67
C TRP A 4 36.49 -3.74 -5.06
N LEU A 5 36.52 -3.22 -6.29
CA LEU A 5 35.49 -2.31 -6.81
C LEU A 5 34.13 -3.01 -6.92
N MET A 6 34.10 -4.22 -7.49
CA MET A 6 32.88 -5.03 -7.59
C MET A 6 32.28 -5.35 -6.22
N SER A 7 33.11 -5.67 -5.22
CA SER A 7 32.63 -5.91 -3.86
C SER A 7 32.00 -4.67 -3.22
N HIS A 8 32.53 -3.47 -3.49
CA HIS A 8 32.03 -2.23 -2.90
C HIS A 8 30.77 -1.73 -3.61
N GLU A 9 30.65 -1.96 -4.91
CA GLU A 9 29.48 -1.61 -5.72
C GLU A 9 28.30 -2.52 -5.39
N VAL A 10 28.50 -3.84 -5.39
CA VAL A 10 27.47 -4.83 -5.01
C VAL A 10 27.00 -4.63 -3.57
N VAL A 11 27.90 -4.35 -2.62
CA VAL A 11 27.52 -4.09 -1.22
C VAL A 11 26.71 -2.79 -1.10
N ARG A 12 27.01 -1.76 -1.89
CA ARG A 12 26.24 -0.51 -1.90
C ARG A 12 24.86 -0.67 -2.51
N GLU A 13 24.74 -1.41 -3.61
CA GLU A 13 23.44 -1.75 -4.23
C GLU A 13 22.58 -2.55 -3.28
N THR A 14 23.14 -3.62 -2.69
CA THR A 14 22.43 -4.45 -1.72
C THR A 14 21.97 -3.65 -0.49
N ALA A 15 22.81 -2.72 -0.01
CA ALA A 15 22.45 -1.85 1.12
C ALA A 15 21.32 -0.87 0.77
N ALA A 16 21.30 -0.34 -0.46
CA ALA A 16 20.23 0.53 -0.95
C ALA A 16 18.90 -0.25 -1.06
N ASP A 17 18.93 -1.45 -1.62
CA ASP A 17 17.76 -2.33 -1.74
C ASP A 17 17.16 -2.63 -0.36
N VAL A 18 18.00 -3.03 0.61
CA VAL A 18 17.55 -3.31 1.98
C VAL A 18 16.91 -2.07 2.63
N LEU A 19 17.48 -0.89 2.39
CA LEU A 19 16.91 0.38 2.88
C LEU A 19 15.56 0.68 2.21
N GLN A 20 15.42 0.48 0.89
CA GLN A 20 14.16 0.63 0.17
C GLN A 20 13.09 -0.30 0.73
N LEU A 21 13.43 -1.57 0.97
CA LEU A 21 12.52 -2.56 1.56
C LEU A 21 12.09 -2.15 2.97
N PHE A 22 13.02 -1.63 3.78
CA PHE A 22 12.70 -1.14 5.12
C PHE A 22 11.78 0.09 5.07
N ILE A 23 12.06 1.07 4.20
CA ILE A 23 11.21 2.25 4.01
C ILE A 23 9.80 1.83 3.55
N ALA A 24 9.69 0.93 2.57
CA ALA A 24 8.41 0.43 2.08
C ALA A 24 7.61 -0.21 3.23
N MET A 25 8.27 -1.05 4.02
CA MET A 25 7.66 -1.68 5.19
C MET A 25 7.15 -0.65 6.22
N VAL A 26 7.93 0.39 6.51
CA VAL A 26 7.54 1.46 7.45
C VAL A 26 6.36 2.28 6.92
N LEU A 27 6.38 2.67 5.64
CA LEU A 27 5.31 3.45 5.02
C LEU A 27 4.01 2.65 4.92
N GLY A 28 4.09 1.37 4.53
CA GLY A 28 2.95 0.45 4.58
C GLY A 28 2.44 0.27 6.01
N GLY A 29 3.35 0.12 6.97
CA GLY A 29 3.03 0.06 8.40
C GLY A 29 2.29 1.30 8.90
N ALA A 30 2.68 2.50 8.50
CA ALA A 30 1.99 3.74 8.88
C ALA A 30 0.52 3.75 8.42
N LEU A 31 0.25 3.29 7.19
CA LEU A 31 -1.11 3.16 6.68
C LEU A 31 -1.91 2.11 7.47
N GLY A 32 -1.31 0.95 7.69
CA GLY A 32 -1.94 -0.15 8.42
C GLY A 32 -2.12 0.11 9.91
N PHE A 33 -1.29 0.97 10.51
CA PHE A 33 -1.41 1.40 11.91
C PHE A 33 -2.70 2.19 12.12
N GLU A 34 -2.99 3.17 11.26
CA GLU A 34 -4.27 3.88 11.27
C GLU A 34 -5.41 2.84 11.22
N ARG A 35 -5.35 1.92 10.25
CA ARG A 35 -6.41 0.92 10.05
C ARG A 35 -6.62 0.03 11.27
N GLN A 36 -5.53 -0.40 11.91
CA GLN A 36 -5.58 -1.24 13.09
C GLN A 36 -6.10 -0.51 14.33
N LEU A 37 -5.70 0.75 14.53
CA LEU A 37 -6.23 1.61 15.60
C LEU A 37 -7.77 1.72 15.54
N HIS A 38 -8.33 1.60 14.34
CA HIS A 38 -9.77 1.71 14.11
C HIS A 38 -10.48 0.37 13.95
N GLY A 39 -9.84 -0.74 14.33
CA GLY A 39 -10.46 -2.07 14.34
C GLY A 39 -10.82 -2.59 12.96
N ARG A 40 -10.13 -2.15 11.90
CA ARG A 40 -10.34 -2.65 10.54
C ARG A 40 -9.64 -4.01 10.34
N TRP A 41 -10.15 -4.78 9.38
CA TRP A 41 -9.79 -6.19 9.18
C TRP A 41 -8.36 -6.38 8.66
N ALA A 42 -7.87 -5.46 7.81
CA ALA A 42 -6.47 -5.38 7.41
C ALA A 42 -5.76 -4.34 8.28
N GLY A 43 -4.81 -4.79 9.11
CA GLY A 43 -4.05 -3.97 10.04
C GLY A 43 -2.60 -3.76 9.61
N ILE A 44 -1.73 -3.47 10.58
CA ILE A 44 -0.33 -3.11 10.33
C ILE A 44 0.44 -4.20 9.55
N ARG A 45 0.31 -5.47 9.98
CA ARG A 45 1.02 -6.61 9.38
C ARG A 45 0.66 -6.80 7.90
N THR A 46 -0.63 -6.67 7.57
CA THR A 46 -1.11 -6.79 6.19
C THR A 46 -0.49 -5.72 5.31
N HIS A 47 -0.52 -4.47 5.75
CA HIS A 47 -0.02 -3.36 4.95
C HIS A 47 1.52 -3.40 4.82
N MET A 48 2.24 -3.75 5.88
CA MET A 48 3.70 -3.96 5.82
C MET A 48 4.07 -5.02 4.79
N MET A 49 3.39 -6.17 4.79
CA MET A 49 3.67 -7.27 3.84
C MET A 49 3.31 -6.92 2.40
N VAL A 50 2.19 -6.22 2.19
CA VAL A 50 1.77 -5.79 0.84
C VAL A 50 2.78 -4.79 0.25
N SER A 51 3.20 -3.79 1.03
CA SER A 51 4.17 -2.80 0.57
C SER A 51 5.55 -3.44 0.31
N LEU A 52 5.99 -4.31 1.22
CA LEU A 52 7.24 -5.04 1.08
C LEU A 52 7.24 -5.93 -0.17
N GLY A 53 6.18 -6.71 -0.40
CA GLY A 53 6.08 -7.58 -1.57
C GLY A 53 6.09 -6.81 -2.89
N ALA A 54 5.39 -5.68 -2.95
CA ALA A 54 5.41 -4.80 -4.12
C ALA A 54 6.82 -4.24 -4.39
N ALA A 55 7.52 -3.77 -3.35
CA ALA A 55 8.90 -3.30 -3.48
C ALA A 55 9.85 -4.40 -3.96
N ILE A 56 9.73 -5.63 -3.44
CA ILE A 56 10.54 -6.79 -3.87
C ILE A 56 10.33 -7.07 -5.37
N PHE A 57 9.09 -7.10 -5.85
CA PHE A 57 8.82 -7.34 -7.27
C PHE A 57 9.38 -6.22 -8.16
N THR A 58 9.28 -4.97 -7.71
CA THR A 58 9.87 -3.84 -8.43
C THR A 58 11.40 -3.93 -8.51
N LEU A 59 12.07 -4.21 -7.39
CA LEU A 59 13.53 -4.38 -7.35
C LEU A 59 13.97 -5.57 -8.19
N ALA A 60 13.24 -6.69 -8.14
CA ALA A 60 13.50 -7.84 -8.99
C ALA A 60 13.45 -7.47 -10.47
N ALA A 61 12.43 -6.69 -10.90
CA ALA A 61 12.31 -6.23 -12.28
C ALA A 61 13.53 -5.38 -12.71
N LEU A 62 13.91 -4.41 -11.88
CA LEU A 62 15.08 -3.55 -12.11
C LEU A 62 16.38 -4.36 -12.20
N SER A 63 16.54 -5.38 -11.38
CA SER A 63 17.74 -6.24 -11.40
C SER A 63 17.84 -7.13 -12.65
N THR A 64 16.70 -7.57 -13.19
CA THR A 64 16.67 -8.49 -14.34
C THR A 64 16.75 -7.78 -15.69
N ALA A 65 16.31 -6.52 -15.76
CA ALA A 65 16.23 -5.77 -17.01
C ALA A 65 16.46 -4.26 -16.76
N PRO A 66 17.67 -3.87 -16.31
CA PRO A 66 17.96 -2.51 -15.86
C PRO A 66 17.72 -1.42 -16.93
N ASP A 67 17.88 -1.77 -18.20
CA ASP A 67 17.71 -0.84 -19.34
C ASP A 67 16.36 -0.99 -20.06
N ASP A 68 15.47 -1.90 -19.63
CA ASP A 68 14.16 -2.11 -20.27
C ASP A 68 13.02 -1.59 -19.40
N SER A 69 12.66 -0.31 -19.63
CA SER A 69 11.51 0.31 -18.97
C SER A 69 10.18 -0.41 -19.23
N ASN A 70 10.07 -1.19 -20.32
CA ASN A 70 8.86 -1.96 -20.59
C ASN A 70 8.71 -3.14 -19.63
N GLU A 71 9.80 -3.81 -19.24
CA GLU A 71 9.73 -4.90 -18.26
C GLU A 71 9.29 -4.41 -16.89
N VAL A 72 9.86 -3.29 -16.43
CA VAL A 72 9.46 -2.65 -15.18
C VAL A 72 7.98 -2.28 -15.23
N THR A 73 7.52 -1.69 -16.34
CA THR A 73 6.11 -1.33 -16.52
C THR A 73 5.18 -2.56 -16.51
N ARG A 74 5.59 -3.67 -17.14
CA ARG A 74 4.84 -4.95 -17.12
C ARG A 74 4.69 -5.48 -15.70
N VAL A 75 5.76 -5.44 -14.89
CA VAL A 75 5.70 -5.87 -13.48
C VAL A 75 4.78 -4.97 -12.67
N ILE A 76 4.84 -3.65 -12.87
CA ILE A 76 3.92 -2.70 -12.20
C ILE A 76 2.47 -2.99 -12.54
N GLN A 77 2.16 -3.26 -13.81
CA GLN A 77 0.82 -3.66 -14.25
C GLN A 77 0.38 -4.98 -13.57
N GLY A 78 1.30 -5.96 -13.47
CA GLY A 78 1.07 -7.22 -12.78
C GLY A 78 0.76 -7.04 -11.28
N ILE A 79 1.53 -6.20 -10.58
CA ILE A 79 1.28 -5.85 -9.17
C ILE A 79 -0.10 -5.20 -9.02
N ALA A 80 -0.42 -4.20 -9.85
CA ALA A 80 -1.70 -3.49 -9.79
C ALA A 80 -2.90 -4.43 -10.01
N ALA A 81 -2.78 -5.36 -10.96
CA ALA A 81 -3.79 -6.38 -11.22
C ALA A 81 -3.91 -7.40 -10.07
N GLY A 82 -2.78 -7.94 -9.58
CA GLY A 82 -2.74 -8.95 -8.53
C GLY A 82 -3.31 -8.45 -7.20
N ILE A 83 -2.98 -7.22 -6.82
CA ILE A 83 -3.52 -6.61 -5.59
C ILE A 83 -5.02 -6.31 -5.72
N GLY A 84 -5.53 -6.09 -6.93
CA GLY A 84 -6.97 -5.99 -7.19
C GLY A 84 -7.74 -7.23 -6.69
N PHE A 85 -7.19 -8.44 -6.87
CA PHE A 85 -7.78 -9.67 -6.34
C PHE A 85 -7.73 -9.76 -4.82
N LEU A 86 -6.61 -9.36 -4.18
CA LEU A 86 -6.52 -9.32 -2.72
C LEU A 86 -7.51 -8.30 -2.12
N GLY A 87 -7.64 -7.14 -2.76
CA GLY A 87 -8.60 -6.10 -2.39
C GLY A 87 -10.03 -6.62 -2.46
N ALA A 88 -10.41 -7.26 -3.57
CA ALA A 88 -11.72 -7.89 -3.72
C ALA A 88 -11.99 -8.95 -2.65
N GLY A 89 -10.98 -9.73 -2.26
CA GLY A 89 -11.08 -10.72 -1.18
C GLY A 89 -11.37 -10.12 0.22
N THR A 90 -11.19 -8.80 0.41
CA THR A 90 -11.54 -8.11 1.65
C THR A 90 -12.94 -7.49 1.64
N ILE A 91 -13.62 -7.50 0.48
CA ILE A 91 -14.98 -7.00 0.35
C ILE A 91 -15.93 -8.14 0.70
N VAL A 92 -16.81 -7.88 1.68
CA VAL A 92 -17.76 -8.87 2.18
C VAL A 92 -19.18 -8.32 2.15
N THR A 93 -20.12 -9.16 1.72
CA THR A 93 -21.56 -8.89 1.76
C THR A 93 -22.17 -9.70 2.89
N LEU A 94 -22.81 -9.04 3.85
CA LEU A 94 -23.50 -9.71 4.95
C LEU A 94 -24.85 -10.25 4.45
N ARG A 95 -25.10 -11.55 4.63
CA ARG A 95 -26.35 -12.17 4.20
C ARG A 95 -27.53 -11.58 4.99
N GLY A 96 -28.44 -10.90 4.30
CA GLY A 96 -29.64 -10.29 4.88
C GLY A 96 -29.60 -8.76 4.96
N GLU A 97 -28.46 -8.13 4.67
CA GLU A 97 -28.30 -6.67 4.63
C GLU A 97 -27.82 -6.24 3.22
N VAL A 98 -28.26 -5.07 2.73
CA VAL A 98 -27.77 -4.47 1.47
C VAL A 98 -26.39 -3.81 1.68
N GLU A 99 -25.76 -3.99 2.84
CA GLU A 99 -24.54 -3.28 3.22
C GLU A 99 -23.27 -4.04 2.76
N VAL A 100 -22.50 -3.42 1.88
CA VAL A 100 -21.17 -3.91 1.45
C VAL A 100 -20.09 -3.36 2.37
N LYS A 101 -19.33 -4.23 3.04
CA LYS A 101 -18.23 -3.85 3.93
C LYS A 101 -16.88 -4.15 3.30
N GLY A 102 -15.86 -3.40 3.70
CA GLY A 102 -14.47 -3.65 3.30
C GLY A 102 -13.97 -2.86 2.09
N LEU A 103 -14.80 -2.03 1.44
CA LEU A 103 -14.38 -1.19 0.31
C LEU A 103 -13.16 -0.31 0.65
N THR A 104 -13.19 0.41 1.77
CA THR A 104 -12.03 1.22 2.21
C THR A 104 -10.82 0.36 2.53
N THR A 105 -11.01 -0.84 3.08
CA THR A 105 -9.93 -1.79 3.37
C THR A 105 -9.26 -2.24 2.07
N ALA A 106 -10.06 -2.62 1.07
CA ALA A 106 -9.59 -2.99 -0.26
C ALA A 106 -8.79 -1.84 -0.91
N SER A 107 -9.31 -0.62 -0.89
CA SER A 107 -8.62 0.56 -1.40
C SER A 107 -7.32 0.86 -0.65
N SER A 108 -7.28 0.69 0.67
CA SER A 108 -6.06 0.90 1.46
C SER A 108 -4.96 -0.12 1.15
N ILE A 109 -5.33 -1.38 0.91
CA ILE A 109 -4.38 -2.43 0.48
C ILE A 109 -3.83 -2.09 -0.91
N TRP A 110 -4.70 -1.66 -1.84
CA TRP A 110 -4.29 -1.25 -3.18
C TRP A 110 -3.31 -0.06 -3.16
N MET A 111 -3.64 0.97 -2.37
CA MET A 111 -2.76 2.13 -2.16
C MET A 111 -1.41 1.72 -1.55
N THR A 112 -1.41 0.76 -0.62
CA THR A 112 -0.19 0.27 0.04
C THR A 112 0.77 -0.40 -0.93
N ALA A 113 0.24 -1.17 -1.87
CA ALA A 113 1.04 -1.78 -2.93
C ALA A 113 1.66 -0.70 -3.82
N ALA A 114 0.88 0.31 -4.23
CA ALA A 114 1.40 1.42 -5.01
C ALA A 114 2.55 2.15 -4.31
N ILE A 115 2.43 2.41 -2.99
CA ILE A 115 3.50 2.99 -2.16
C ILE A 115 4.74 2.10 -2.16
N GLY A 116 4.56 0.78 -2.02
CA GLY A 116 5.66 -0.19 -2.07
C GLY A 116 6.38 -0.18 -3.42
N THR A 117 5.61 -0.20 -4.51
CA THR A 117 6.13 -0.13 -5.88
C THR A 117 6.98 1.11 -6.09
N VAL A 118 6.47 2.31 -5.79
CA VAL A 118 7.25 3.56 -5.99
C VAL A 118 8.46 3.64 -5.05
N THR A 119 8.38 3.05 -3.87
CA THR A 119 9.56 2.94 -2.98
C THR A 119 10.63 2.03 -3.58
N GLY A 120 10.23 0.90 -4.18
CA GLY A 120 11.13 0.00 -4.90
C GLY A 120 11.75 0.64 -6.15
N LEU A 121 11.07 1.61 -6.78
CA LEU A 121 11.66 2.43 -7.85
C LEU A 121 12.66 3.48 -7.34
N GLY A 122 12.78 3.67 -6.02
CA GLY A 122 13.61 4.72 -5.42
C GLY A 122 12.94 6.10 -5.35
N GLU A 123 11.65 6.19 -5.70
CA GLU A 123 10.86 7.44 -5.71
C GLU A 123 10.36 7.81 -4.30
N TYR A 124 11.29 8.07 -3.37
CA TYR A 124 10.98 8.25 -1.95
C TYR A 124 10.06 9.44 -1.66
N ALA A 125 10.23 10.56 -2.37
CA ALA A 125 9.39 11.74 -2.20
C ALA A 125 7.93 11.41 -2.56
N LEU A 126 7.72 10.71 -3.66
CA LEU A 126 6.40 10.25 -4.10
C LEU A 126 5.81 9.23 -3.13
N ALA A 127 6.63 8.29 -2.62
CA ALA A 127 6.21 7.30 -1.64
C ALA A 127 5.69 7.95 -0.34
N VAL A 128 6.47 8.89 0.22
CA VAL A 128 6.13 9.60 1.46
C VAL A 128 4.91 10.49 1.27
N ALA A 129 4.85 11.27 0.18
CA ALA A 129 3.71 12.12 -0.13
C ALA A 129 2.43 11.29 -0.30
N SER A 130 2.50 10.18 -1.02
CA SER A 130 1.35 9.28 -1.22
C SER A 130 0.88 8.64 0.08
N CYS A 131 1.81 8.18 0.92
CA CYS A 131 1.49 7.66 2.26
C CYS A 131 0.78 8.72 3.11
N PHE A 132 1.33 9.94 3.18
CA PHE A 132 0.76 11.04 3.93
C PHE A 132 -0.65 11.40 3.44
N MET A 133 -0.84 11.52 2.12
CA MET A 133 -2.16 11.79 1.53
C MET A 133 -3.16 10.68 1.86
N ALA A 134 -2.74 9.41 1.73
CA ALA A 134 -3.61 8.28 2.03
C ALA A 134 -4.02 8.23 3.52
N VAL A 135 -3.08 8.43 4.45
CA VAL A 135 -3.42 8.57 5.89
C VAL A 135 -4.36 9.74 6.12
N SER A 136 -4.11 10.88 5.49
CA SER A 136 -4.94 12.09 5.64
C SER A 136 -6.37 11.86 5.18
N VAL A 137 -6.56 11.22 4.03
CA VAL A 137 -7.89 10.84 3.52
C VAL A 137 -8.61 9.94 4.53
N LEU A 138 -7.92 8.94 5.07
CA LEU A 138 -8.51 7.97 5.98
C LEU A 138 -8.84 8.57 7.36
N ALA A 139 -8.02 9.51 7.84
CA ALA A 139 -8.17 10.16 9.14
C ALA A 139 -9.18 11.33 9.11
N ILE A 140 -9.11 12.22 8.10
CA ILE A 140 -9.87 13.47 8.04
C ILE A 140 -11.32 13.26 7.60
N LEU A 141 -11.58 12.35 6.65
CA LEU A 141 -12.95 12.13 6.17
C LEU A 141 -13.80 11.30 7.14
N ARG A 142 -13.18 10.62 8.11
CA ARG A 142 -13.88 9.81 9.10
C ARG A 142 -14.88 10.59 9.98
N PRO A 143 -14.54 11.73 10.61
CA PRO A 143 -15.51 12.52 11.36
C PRO A 143 -16.66 13.01 10.49
N VAL A 144 -16.39 13.35 9.23
CA VAL A 144 -17.41 13.80 8.27
C VAL A 144 -18.42 12.67 8.00
N THR A 145 -17.96 11.46 7.71
CA THR A 145 -18.86 10.31 7.51
C THR A 145 -19.68 10.00 8.76
N LYS A 146 -19.10 10.10 9.96
CA LYS A 146 -19.84 9.92 11.21
C LYS A 146 -20.90 11.00 11.43
N ALA A 147 -20.59 12.26 11.12
CA ALA A 147 -21.53 13.36 11.25
C ALA A 147 -22.73 13.20 10.33
N ILE A 148 -22.50 12.82 9.06
CA ILE A 148 -23.56 12.56 8.08
C ILE A 148 -24.46 11.41 8.54
N SER A 149 -23.86 10.27 8.93
CA SER A 149 -24.61 9.11 9.42
C SER A 149 -25.51 9.44 10.62
N LYS A 150 -25.02 10.26 11.55
CA LYS A 150 -25.81 10.68 12.71
C LYS A 150 -27.03 11.51 12.30
N VAL A 151 -26.87 12.44 11.37
CA VAL A 151 -27.98 13.29 10.88
C VAL A 151 -29.03 12.43 10.16
N THR A 152 -28.61 11.53 9.27
CA THR A 152 -29.53 10.64 8.56
C THR A 152 -30.31 9.70 9.50
N SER A 153 -29.67 9.17 10.54
CA SER A 153 -30.35 8.29 11.51
C SER A 153 -31.35 9.02 12.42
N LEU A 154 -31.21 10.34 12.60
CA LEU A 154 -32.17 11.13 13.38
C LEU A 154 -33.44 11.39 12.56
N ASP A 155 -33.28 11.64 11.25
CA ASP A 155 -34.38 11.87 10.31
C ASP A 155 -35.28 10.63 10.14
N GLU A 156 -34.69 9.42 10.18
CA GLU A 156 -35.46 8.15 10.15
C GLU A 156 -36.16 7.82 11.48
N SER A 157 -35.74 8.39 12.62
CA SER A 157 -36.37 8.15 13.92
C SER A 157 -37.52 9.10 14.25
N ASP A 158 -37.66 10.19 13.50
CA ASP A 158 -38.70 11.21 13.65
C ASP A 158 -39.91 10.99 12.70
N VAL A 159 -39.94 9.88 11.95
CA VAL A 159 -41.03 9.44 11.04
C VAL A 159 -41.68 8.16 11.55
#